data_AF-A0A971HP29-F1
#
_entry.id   AF-A0A971HP29-F1
#
_cell.length_a   1.000
_cell.length_b   1.000
_cell.length_c   1.000
_cell.angle_alpha   90.00
_cell.angle_beta   90.00
_cell.angle_gamma   90.00
#
_symmetry.space_group_name_H-M   'P 1'
#
loop_
_entity.id
_entity.type
_entity.pdbx_description
1 polymer ?
#
loop_
_entity_poly.entity_id
_entity_poly.type
_entity_poly.pdbx_seq_one_letter_code
_entity_poly.pdbx_strand_id
1 'polypeptide(L)'
;MIQISKRIVALLAFVILSGFLALNLGGCSAGGGQTTLLSITPEQYLASAKEQLETIEERDYEVRDLEEIIRVLENAEKDAKKTETIDRSRMYLVLVNSLLARKKYKDLTVKGDYVSNNPEPFYVVNTKDVKETLRTANKWLRMCNSQFKTASLAADMNYVRGIYYMQKMLTVHNRERKEYLNEAVSAFRKCLGQAPDYKSEFRIFTKVQTNREVRLKLAEALAFGGQQADAYGIISEFTFKPIIPFAGATDSSDYAWHHTKGFVLATMGMYKEAAETLERFKIVSPTDYMQVDEALYFLRGVYERLAEVTKDKKYELEAGLVASMLEKLEGPFSSESYVTSAHLFPRPMFGDVKFFEGVIKFYNKNFEEARKIFESLSKRGAMSRANRSAALLFEAECLFYTNAAITDDMIENLINLAGKNDLSSMQLERLASLLAGYVMNKDLEENKSLVRHESQQFIRNIFSAPTALSVRLKKGELKRVSKELKDRKKPDDGVAEDAEREISSLIVEAYVNKPDDWITSTSAYIVELPEMAHLGKGRIVGREESGEWEFKDERINSFRRNNQYLIIIEYDNSDSEKSIQGILFKST
;
A
#
# COMPACT_ATOMS: atom_id res chain seq x y z
N MET A 1 88.72 -33.57 -1.69
CA MET A 1 87.83 -33.04 -0.62
C MET A 1 86.91 -31.89 -1.07
N ILE A 2 87.36 -30.92 -1.87
CA ILE A 2 86.55 -29.74 -2.27
C ILE A 2 85.39 -30.09 -3.24
N GLN A 3 85.52 -31.11 -4.10
CA GLN A 3 84.43 -31.54 -4.99
C GLN A 3 83.30 -32.28 -4.26
N ILE A 4 83.59 -32.95 -3.15
CA ILE A 4 82.59 -33.69 -2.37
C ILE A 4 81.75 -32.70 -1.55
N SER A 5 82.35 -31.64 -1.00
CA SER A 5 81.60 -30.61 -0.29
C SER A 5 80.66 -29.83 -1.22
N LYS A 6 81.07 -29.53 -2.46
CA LYS A 6 80.19 -28.88 -3.45
C LYS A 6 78.98 -29.75 -3.83
N ARG A 7 79.16 -31.07 -3.93
CA ARG A 7 78.05 -32.00 -4.20
C ARG A 7 77.10 -32.13 -3.01
N ILE A 8 77.62 -32.14 -1.78
CA ILE A 8 76.79 -32.19 -0.57
C ILE A 8 76.00 -30.89 -0.38
N VAL A 9 76.63 -29.74 -0.63
CA VAL A 9 75.95 -28.43 -0.56
C VAL A 9 74.90 -28.28 -1.66
N ALA A 10 75.17 -28.74 -2.89
CA ALA A 10 74.17 -28.76 -3.95
C ALA A 10 72.98 -29.69 -3.64
N LEU A 11 73.24 -30.83 -3.00
CA LEU A 11 72.21 -31.79 -2.61
C LEU A 11 71.36 -31.27 -1.45
N LEU A 12 71.97 -30.57 -0.48
CA LEU A 12 71.25 -29.86 0.59
C LEU A 12 70.41 -28.69 0.04
N ALA A 13 70.94 -27.91 -0.90
CA ALA A 13 70.20 -26.85 -1.56
C ALA A 13 69.00 -27.40 -2.35
N PHE A 14 69.15 -28.56 -3.00
CA PHE A 14 68.05 -29.22 -3.71
C PHE A 14 66.98 -29.76 -2.75
N VAL A 15 67.36 -30.29 -1.59
CA VAL A 15 66.43 -30.74 -0.54
C VAL A 15 65.67 -29.56 0.08
N ILE A 16 66.33 -28.42 0.29
CA ILE A 16 65.69 -27.22 0.82
C ILE A 16 64.75 -26.59 -0.22
N LEU A 17 65.15 -26.57 -1.50
CA LEU A 17 64.32 -26.04 -2.58
C LEU A 17 63.10 -26.93 -2.85
N SER A 18 63.26 -28.25 -2.78
CA SER A 18 62.14 -29.20 -2.87
C SER A 18 61.23 -29.16 -1.64
N GLY A 19 61.77 -28.92 -0.43
CA GLY A 19 60.98 -28.65 0.76
C GLY A 19 60.19 -27.33 0.70
N PHE A 20 60.77 -26.27 0.13
CA PHE A 20 60.12 -24.98 -0.05
C PHE A 20 59.06 -25.00 -1.17
N LEU A 21 59.29 -25.78 -2.24
CA LEU A 21 58.28 -26.08 -3.26
C LEU A 21 57.17 -26.98 -2.69
N ALA A 22 57.47 -27.94 -1.83
CA ALA A 22 56.47 -28.78 -1.17
C ALA A 22 55.63 -28.03 -0.12
N LEU A 23 56.16 -26.97 0.52
CA LEU A 23 55.40 -26.09 1.41
C LEU A 23 54.52 -25.09 0.66
N ASN A 24 54.93 -24.63 -0.53
CA ASN A 24 54.12 -23.74 -1.37
C ASN A 24 53.17 -24.49 -2.34
N LEU A 25 53.39 -25.78 -2.58
CA LEU A 25 52.48 -26.67 -3.34
C LEU A 25 51.71 -27.65 -2.45
N GLY A 26 52.00 -27.68 -1.15
CA GLY A 26 51.34 -28.49 -0.11
C GLY A 26 49.99 -27.96 0.37
N GLY A 27 49.44 -26.95 -0.32
CA GLY A 27 48.04 -26.54 -0.17
C GLY A 27 47.04 -27.43 -0.93
N CYS A 28 47.52 -28.43 -1.67
CA CYS A 28 46.70 -29.33 -2.48
C CYS A 28 47.04 -30.81 -2.25
N SER A 29 46.21 -31.46 -1.42
CA SER A 29 45.57 -32.78 -1.64
C SER A 29 45.69 -33.81 -0.52
N ALA A 30 44.59 -34.56 -0.38
CA ALA A 30 44.38 -35.81 0.35
C ALA A 30 44.04 -35.74 1.85
N GLY A 31 43.02 -34.94 2.20
CA GLY A 31 42.11 -35.24 3.32
C GLY A 31 40.90 -36.00 2.78
N GLY A 32 40.63 -37.19 3.34
CA GLY A 32 39.61 -38.12 2.85
C GLY A 32 38.18 -37.58 2.84
N GLY A 33 37.48 -37.84 1.73
CA GLY A 33 36.06 -38.17 1.77
C GLY A 33 35.07 -37.06 2.07
N GLN A 34 35.17 -35.90 1.43
CA GLN A 34 34.00 -35.08 1.09
C GLN A 34 34.36 -34.13 -0.05
N THR A 35 33.64 -34.23 -1.16
CA THR A 35 33.69 -33.30 -2.29
C THR A 35 33.31 -31.90 -1.81
N THR A 36 34.31 -31.07 -1.50
CA THR A 36 34.13 -29.61 -1.43
C THR A 36 33.97 -29.08 -2.85
N LEU A 37 32.76 -29.24 -3.39
CA LEU A 37 32.18 -28.23 -4.28
C LEU A 37 32.41 -26.87 -3.61
N LEU A 38 32.83 -25.85 -4.35
CA LEU A 38 32.78 -24.46 -3.91
C LEU A 38 31.39 -24.22 -3.32
N SER A 39 31.24 -24.28 -1.99
CA SER A 39 29.95 -24.16 -1.36
C SER A 39 29.53 -22.71 -1.50
N ILE A 40 28.63 -22.45 -2.45
CA ILE A 40 28.06 -21.13 -2.67
C ILE A 40 27.47 -20.68 -1.32
N THR A 41 27.92 -19.52 -0.86
CA THR A 41 27.46 -18.99 0.42
C THR A 41 26.00 -18.52 0.30
N PRO A 42 25.23 -18.50 1.41
CA PRO A 42 23.86 -17.94 1.42
C PRO A 42 23.78 -16.52 0.87
N GLU A 43 24.82 -15.71 1.10
CA GLU A 43 24.94 -14.34 0.59
C GLU A 43 25.13 -14.31 -0.93
N GLN A 44 25.88 -15.26 -1.49
CA GLN A 44 26.03 -15.40 -2.94
C GLN A 44 24.73 -15.88 -3.60
N TYR A 45 23.98 -16.79 -2.97
CA TYR A 45 22.64 -17.16 -3.45
C TYR A 45 21.68 -15.95 -3.43
N LEU A 46 21.67 -15.18 -2.34
CA LEU A 46 20.85 -13.98 -2.23
C LEU A 46 21.22 -12.93 -3.28
N ALA A 47 22.53 -12.67 -3.49
CA ALA A 47 23.01 -11.72 -4.49
C ALA A 47 22.65 -12.18 -5.90
N SER A 48 22.82 -13.47 -6.22
CA SER A 48 22.45 -14.04 -7.51
C SER A 48 20.94 -13.94 -7.78
N ALA A 49 20.10 -14.28 -6.80
CA ALA A 49 18.66 -14.13 -6.93
C ALA A 49 18.22 -12.66 -7.10
N LYS A 50 18.88 -11.74 -6.38
CA LYS A 50 18.65 -10.30 -6.53
C LYS A 50 19.01 -9.85 -7.95
N GLU A 51 20.19 -10.20 -8.44
CA GLU A 51 20.64 -9.85 -9.79
C GLU A 51 19.70 -10.41 -10.86
N GLN A 52 19.26 -11.66 -10.73
CA GLN A 52 18.25 -12.25 -11.62
C GLN A 52 16.95 -11.44 -11.59
N LEU A 53 16.42 -11.10 -10.41
CA LEU A 53 15.19 -10.30 -10.29
C LEU A 53 15.33 -8.90 -10.92
N GLU A 54 16.51 -8.27 -10.77
CA GLU A 54 16.75 -6.92 -11.26
C GLU A 54 16.98 -6.84 -12.78
N THR A 55 17.45 -7.94 -13.39
CA THR A 55 17.77 -8.04 -14.83
C THR A 55 16.61 -8.55 -15.68
N ILE A 56 15.61 -9.19 -15.09
CA ILE A 56 14.42 -9.66 -15.81
C ILE A 56 13.69 -8.47 -16.45
N GLU A 57 13.34 -8.62 -17.73
CA GLU A 57 12.56 -7.65 -18.47
C GLU A 57 11.05 -7.80 -18.20
N GLU A 58 10.36 -6.69 -17.93
CA GLU A 58 8.93 -6.70 -17.54
C GLU A 58 8.00 -7.26 -18.64
N ARG A 59 8.42 -7.14 -19.90
CA ARG A 59 7.61 -7.48 -21.07
C ARG A 59 7.55 -8.99 -21.32
N ASP A 60 8.70 -9.66 -21.23
CA ASP A 60 8.91 -10.99 -21.83
C ASP A 60 9.17 -12.09 -20.80
N TYR A 61 9.13 -11.79 -19.50
CA TYR A 61 9.42 -12.79 -18.47
C TYR A 61 8.35 -13.89 -18.39
N GLU A 62 8.83 -15.11 -18.12
CA GLU A 62 8.02 -16.30 -17.96
C GLU A 62 7.80 -16.65 -16.48
N VAL A 63 6.80 -17.50 -16.23
CA VAL A 63 6.54 -18.11 -14.92
C VAL A 63 7.77 -18.87 -14.42
N ARG A 64 8.51 -19.52 -15.31
CA ARG A 64 9.71 -20.32 -14.99
C ARG A 64 10.84 -19.47 -14.42
N ASP A 65 11.05 -18.26 -14.93
CA ASP A 65 12.13 -17.37 -14.48
C ASP A 65 11.95 -17.03 -12.99
N LEU A 66 10.71 -16.74 -12.59
CA LEU A 66 10.37 -16.46 -11.19
C LEU A 66 10.45 -17.71 -10.31
N GLU A 67 10.12 -18.90 -10.82
CA GLU A 67 10.26 -20.16 -10.10
C GLU A 67 11.73 -20.51 -9.83
N GLU A 68 12.64 -20.22 -10.75
CA GLU A 68 14.07 -20.38 -10.55
C GLU A 68 14.60 -19.47 -9.45
N ILE A 69 14.24 -18.18 -9.47
CA ILE A 69 14.60 -17.21 -8.42
C ILE A 69 14.08 -17.69 -7.05
N ILE A 70 12.84 -18.17 -6.97
CA ILE A 70 12.29 -18.72 -5.72
C ILE A 70 13.16 -19.87 -5.21
N ARG A 71 13.54 -20.81 -6.07
CA ARG A 71 14.39 -21.95 -5.69
C ARG A 71 15.74 -21.49 -5.12
N VAL A 72 16.36 -20.49 -5.74
CA VAL A 72 17.64 -19.93 -5.28
C VAL A 72 17.48 -19.25 -3.91
N LEU A 73 16.40 -18.47 -3.72
CA LEU A 73 16.12 -17.79 -2.45
C LEU A 73 15.79 -18.77 -1.31
N GLU A 74 15.10 -19.88 -1.58
CA GLU A 74 14.83 -20.91 -0.56
C GLU A 74 16.12 -21.57 -0.05
N ASN A 75 17.08 -21.81 -0.95
CA ASN A 75 18.41 -22.29 -0.56
C ASN A 75 19.18 -21.24 0.25
N ALA A 76 19.08 -19.96 -0.14
CA ALA A 76 19.68 -18.86 0.60
C ALA A 76 19.13 -18.75 2.03
N GLU A 77 17.82 -18.89 2.22
CA GLU A 77 17.19 -18.83 3.56
C GLU A 77 17.58 -20.01 4.44
N LYS A 78 17.59 -21.23 3.87
CA LYS A 78 17.87 -22.47 4.61
C LYS A 78 19.29 -22.51 5.18
N ASP A 79 20.25 -22.02 4.42
CA ASP A 79 21.67 -22.09 4.79
C ASP A 79 22.16 -20.83 5.53
N ALA A 80 21.32 -19.78 5.61
CA ALA A 80 21.68 -18.51 6.24
C ALA A 80 21.77 -18.60 7.77
N LYS A 81 22.82 -17.97 8.32
CA LYS A 81 23.02 -17.82 9.77
C LYS A 81 22.90 -16.38 10.24
N LYS A 82 23.09 -15.41 9.35
CA LYS A 82 22.98 -13.97 9.64
C LYS A 82 21.51 -13.56 9.58
N THR A 83 21.03 -12.86 10.61
CA THR A 83 19.64 -12.40 10.71
C THR A 83 19.22 -11.54 9.53
N GLU A 84 20.10 -10.65 9.07
CA GLU A 84 19.82 -9.79 7.92
C GLU A 84 19.64 -10.57 6.61
N THR A 85 20.50 -11.57 6.35
CA THR A 85 20.36 -12.46 5.18
C THR A 85 19.06 -13.25 5.25
N ILE A 86 18.66 -13.73 6.43
CA ILE A 86 17.38 -14.42 6.64
C ILE A 86 16.21 -13.48 6.34
N ASP A 87 16.21 -12.28 6.91
CA ASP A 87 15.15 -11.29 6.72
C ASP A 87 15.01 -10.88 5.25
N ARG A 88 16.12 -10.61 4.55
CA ARG A 88 16.14 -10.29 3.11
C ARG A 88 15.63 -11.44 2.24
N SER A 89 16.13 -12.66 2.46
CA SER A 89 15.69 -13.84 1.70
C SER A 89 14.20 -14.07 1.85
N ARG A 90 13.66 -13.99 3.07
CA ARG A 90 12.22 -14.16 3.33
C ARG A 90 11.38 -13.05 2.70
N MET A 91 11.84 -11.80 2.78
CA MET A 91 11.17 -10.66 2.13
C MET A 91 11.11 -10.86 0.61
N TYR A 92 12.23 -11.22 -0.02
CA TYR A 92 12.25 -11.50 -1.46
C TYR A 92 11.42 -12.72 -1.83
N LEU A 93 11.36 -13.76 -0.99
CA LEU A 93 10.45 -14.89 -1.22
C LEU A 93 8.98 -14.44 -1.23
N VAL A 94 8.57 -13.54 -0.33
CA VAL A 94 7.21 -12.97 -0.37
C VAL A 94 6.99 -12.17 -1.66
N LEU A 95 7.96 -11.32 -2.04
CA LEU A 95 7.87 -10.49 -3.25
C LEU A 95 7.75 -11.34 -4.51
N VAL A 96 8.69 -12.26 -4.74
CA VAL A 96 8.76 -13.06 -5.98
C VAL A 96 7.56 -14.01 -6.08
N ASN A 97 7.11 -14.64 -4.99
CA ASN A 97 5.86 -15.42 -5.01
C ASN A 97 4.64 -14.53 -5.32
N SER A 98 4.62 -13.27 -4.87
CA SER A 98 3.53 -12.34 -5.19
C SER A 98 3.56 -11.88 -6.64
N LEU A 99 4.75 -11.66 -7.23
CA LEU A 99 4.93 -11.37 -8.66
C LEU A 99 4.53 -12.57 -9.52
N LEU A 100 4.89 -13.79 -9.10
CA LEU A 100 4.48 -15.03 -9.74
C LEU A 100 2.96 -15.19 -9.74
N ALA A 101 2.31 -14.92 -8.61
CA ALA A 101 0.86 -14.92 -8.50
C ALA A 101 0.22 -13.87 -9.43
N ARG A 102 0.80 -12.66 -9.53
CA ARG A 102 0.35 -11.61 -10.45
C ARG A 102 0.44 -12.06 -11.91
N LYS A 103 1.56 -12.65 -12.34
CA LYS A 103 1.72 -13.16 -13.71
C LYS A 103 0.71 -14.25 -14.03
N LYS A 104 0.59 -15.26 -13.16
CA LYS A 104 -0.41 -16.34 -13.32
C LYS A 104 -1.83 -15.79 -13.41
N TYR A 105 -2.18 -14.81 -12.57
CA TYR A 105 -3.49 -14.16 -12.62
C TYR A 105 -3.71 -13.42 -13.95
N LYS A 106 -2.71 -12.65 -14.40
CA LYS A 106 -2.75 -11.91 -15.68
C LYS A 106 -2.93 -12.84 -16.87
N ASP A 107 -2.17 -13.93 -16.93
CA ASP A 107 -2.27 -14.91 -18.01
C ASP A 107 -3.68 -15.55 -18.06
N LEU A 108 -4.27 -15.85 -16.90
CA LEU A 108 -5.64 -16.38 -16.81
C LEU A 108 -6.70 -15.36 -17.23
N THR A 109 -6.54 -14.07 -16.88
CA THR A 109 -7.48 -13.01 -17.29
C THR A 109 -7.48 -12.81 -18.80
N VAL A 110 -6.29 -12.82 -19.41
CA VAL A 110 -6.10 -12.58 -20.83
C VAL A 110 -6.60 -13.77 -21.67
N LYS A 111 -6.37 -15.00 -21.20
CA LYS A 111 -6.90 -16.23 -21.83
C LYS A 111 -8.40 -16.43 -21.66
N GLY A 112 -9.03 -15.72 -20.71
CA GLY A 112 -10.46 -15.81 -20.49
C GLY A 112 -10.93 -17.09 -19.80
N ASP A 113 -10.07 -17.71 -18.97
CA ASP A 113 -10.40 -18.92 -18.22
C ASP A 113 -11.33 -18.58 -17.03
N TYR A 114 -12.61 -18.36 -17.34
CA TYR A 114 -13.65 -18.00 -16.38
C TYR A 114 -14.41 -19.23 -15.87
N VAL A 115 -14.62 -19.30 -14.56
CA VAL A 115 -15.35 -20.38 -13.86
C VAL A 115 -16.84 -20.39 -14.22
N SER A 116 -17.41 -19.25 -14.67
CA SER A 116 -18.81 -19.15 -15.13
C SER A 116 -18.99 -18.07 -16.20
N ASN A 117 -19.60 -18.44 -17.34
CA ASN A 117 -20.05 -17.53 -18.40
C ASN A 117 -21.41 -16.86 -18.09
N ASN A 118 -21.63 -16.40 -16.86
CA ASN A 118 -22.85 -15.66 -16.54
C ASN A 118 -22.74 -14.20 -17.03
N PRO A 119 -23.85 -13.57 -17.45
CA PRO A 119 -23.85 -12.19 -17.91
C PRO A 119 -23.27 -11.26 -16.83
N GLU A 120 -22.60 -10.20 -17.29
CA GLU A 120 -21.93 -9.16 -16.50
C GLU A 120 -22.62 -8.86 -15.16
N PRO A 121 -21.86 -8.69 -14.04
CA PRO A 121 -20.45 -8.29 -13.95
C PRO A 121 -19.52 -9.38 -13.36
N PHE A 122 -19.88 -10.67 -13.45
CA PHE A 122 -19.22 -11.73 -12.67
C PHE A 122 -18.26 -12.60 -13.49
N TYR A 123 -17.28 -12.00 -14.17
CA TYR A 123 -16.14 -12.75 -14.69
C TYR A 123 -15.28 -13.26 -13.52
N VAL A 124 -15.53 -14.49 -13.09
CA VAL A 124 -14.76 -15.13 -12.01
C VAL A 124 -13.63 -15.92 -12.64
N VAL A 125 -12.41 -15.39 -12.59
CA VAL A 125 -11.21 -16.07 -13.06
C VAL A 125 -10.96 -17.33 -12.20
N ASN A 126 -10.51 -18.42 -12.82
CA ASN A 126 -10.10 -19.61 -12.07
C ASN A 126 -8.82 -19.34 -11.26
N THR A 127 -8.97 -18.97 -10.00
CA THR A 127 -7.85 -18.52 -9.14
C THR A 127 -7.19 -19.64 -8.33
N LYS A 128 -7.42 -20.93 -8.66
CA LYS A 128 -6.91 -22.05 -7.84
C LYS A 128 -5.38 -22.01 -7.70
N ASP A 129 -4.66 -22.00 -8.82
CA ASP A 129 -3.19 -22.05 -8.85
C ASP A 129 -2.57 -20.74 -8.29
N VAL A 130 -3.26 -19.62 -8.50
CA VAL A 130 -2.89 -18.32 -7.92
C VAL A 130 -3.00 -18.36 -6.41
N LYS A 131 -4.08 -18.96 -5.86
CA LYS A 131 -4.28 -19.11 -4.41
C LYS A 131 -3.23 -20.01 -3.77
N GLU A 132 -2.81 -21.07 -4.45
CA GLU A 132 -1.72 -21.94 -3.98
C GLU A 132 -0.39 -21.18 -3.90
N THR A 133 -0.06 -20.39 -4.92
CA THR A 133 1.11 -19.50 -4.94
C THR A 133 1.03 -18.42 -3.85
N LEU A 134 -0.16 -17.87 -3.58
CA LEU A 134 -0.34 -16.91 -2.47
C LEU A 134 -0.30 -17.58 -1.09
N ARG A 135 -0.51 -18.90 -1.01
CA ARG A 135 -0.36 -19.65 0.24
C ARG A 135 1.11 -19.82 0.60
N THR A 136 1.99 -20.07 -0.37
CA THR A 136 3.44 -20.10 -0.15
C THR A 136 3.95 -18.71 0.25
N ALA A 137 3.49 -17.65 -0.42
CA ALA A 137 3.81 -16.27 -0.02
C ALA A 137 3.37 -15.96 1.43
N ASN A 138 2.17 -16.36 1.84
CA ASN A 138 1.68 -16.14 3.22
C ASN A 138 2.54 -16.86 4.28
N LYS A 139 3.04 -18.07 3.96
CA LYS A 139 3.94 -18.80 4.85
C LYS A 139 5.18 -17.96 5.18
N TRP A 140 5.81 -17.40 4.15
CA TRP A 140 6.97 -16.53 4.31
C TRP A 140 6.62 -15.22 5.02
N LEU A 141 5.47 -14.62 4.69
CA LEU A 141 4.99 -13.40 5.33
C LEU A 141 4.79 -13.56 6.84
N ARG A 142 4.22 -14.68 7.30
CA ARG A 142 4.07 -14.97 8.73
C ARG A 142 5.40 -15.08 9.47
N MET A 143 6.42 -15.64 8.80
CA MET A 143 7.76 -15.73 9.37
C MET A 143 8.41 -14.35 9.48
N CYS A 144 8.24 -13.48 8.47
CA CYS A 144 8.65 -12.08 8.60
C CYS A 144 7.89 -11.39 9.75
N ASN A 145 6.56 -11.51 9.82
CA ASN A 145 5.78 -10.83 10.86
C ASN A 145 6.17 -11.21 12.30
N SER A 146 6.73 -12.41 12.51
CA SER A 146 7.10 -12.93 13.83
C SER A 146 8.59 -12.77 14.17
N GLN A 147 9.48 -12.79 13.18
CA GLN A 147 10.93 -12.88 13.41
C GLN A 147 11.75 -11.77 12.76
N PHE A 148 11.11 -10.84 12.03
CA PHE A 148 11.81 -9.77 11.33
C PHE A 148 12.37 -8.75 12.33
N LYS A 149 13.70 -8.57 12.30
CA LYS A 149 14.43 -7.73 13.26
C LYS A 149 15.12 -6.54 12.60
N THR A 150 15.25 -6.57 11.28
CA THR A 150 16.03 -5.58 10.52
C THR A 150 15.22 -4.31 10.28
N ALA A 151 15.42 -3.27 11.12
CA ALA A 151 14.66 -2.02 11.06
C ALA A 151 14.83 -1.25 9.74
N SER A 152 16.01 -1.30 9.12
CA SER A 152 16.28 -0.63 7.83
C SER A 152 15.42 -1.16 6.68
N LEU A 153 14.93 -2.40 6.77
CA LEU A 153 14.11 -3.05 5.76
C LEU A 153 12.60 -2.94 6.07
N ALA A 154 12.21 -2.21 7.12
CA ALA A 154 10.80 -2.13 7.53
C ALA A 154 9.91 -1.50 6.44
N ALA A 155 10.40 -0.45 5.76
CA ALA A 155 9.70 0.20 4.65
C ALA A 155 9.56 -0.75 3.45
N ASP A 156 10.66 -1.42 3.05
CA ASP A 156 10.66 -2.42 1.98
C ASP A 156 9.68 -3.57 2.27
N MET A 157 9.65 -4.05 3.51
CA MET A 157 8.74 -5.10 3.95
C MET A 157 7.27 -4.65 3.87
N ASN A 158 6.97 -3.39 4.21
CA ASN A 158 5.63 -2.83 4.08
C ASN A 158 5.20 -2.65 2.62
N TYR A 159 6.12 -2.27 1.73
CA TYR A 159 5.86 -2.29 0.29
C TYR A 159 5.55 -3.71 -0.23
N VAL A 160 6.35 -4.71 0.16
CA VAL A 160 6.15 -6.12 -0.22
C VAL A 160 4.83 -6.67 0.34
N ARG A 161 4.47 -6.33 1.58
CA ARG A 161 3.14 -6.61 2.17
C ARG A 161 2.01 -6.02 1.33
N GLY A 162 2.15 -4.77 0.92
CA GLY A 162 1.17 -4.09 0.06
C GLY A 162 0.94 -4.84 -1.25
N ILE A 163 2.02 -5.27 -1.92
CA ILE A 163 1.91 -6.08 -3.15
C ILE A 163 1.20 -7.41 -2.86
N TYR A 164 1.59 -8.11 -1.80
CA TYR A 164 0.97 -9.39 -1.44
C TYR A 164 -0.54 -9.25 -1.24
N TYR A 165 -0.96 -8.28 -0.42
CA TYR A 165 -2.38 -8.08 -0.11
C TYR A 165 -3.18 -7.58 -1.31
N MET A 166 -2.57 -6.76 -2.18
CA MET A 166 -3.16 -6.37 -3.46
C MET A 166 -3.46 -7.60 -4.33
N GLN A 167 -2.52 -8.55 -4.46
CA GLN A 167 -2.77 -9.79 -5.20
C GLN A 167 -3.79 -10.70 -4.49
N LYS A 168 -3.73 -10.77 -3.16
CA LYS A 168 -4.65 -11.57 -2.37
C LYS A 168 -6.09 -11.11 -2.54
N MET A 169 -6.31 -9.80 -2.52
CA MET A 169 -7.60 -9.15 -2.75
C MET A 169 -8.24 -9.60 -4.08
N LEU A 170 -7.46 -9.71 -5.17
CA LEU A 170 -7.96 -10.11 -6.49
C LEU A 170 -8.48 -11.56 -6.52
N THR A 171 -7.99 -12.43 -5.62
CA THR A 171 -8.38 -13.84 -5.59
C THR A 171 -9.57 -14.16 -4.69
N VAL A 172 -10.06 -13.17 -3.95
CA VAL A 172 -11.07 -13.35 -2.90
C VAL A 172 -12.30 -12.49 -3.18
N HIS A 173 -13.47 -12.93 -2.73
CA HIS A 173 -14.75 -12.27 -2.97
C HIS A 173 -15.32 -11.64 -1.68
N ASN A 174 -16.21 -10.65 -1.82
CA ASN A 174 -17.02 -10.06 -0.76
C ASN A 174 -16.23 -9.39 0.38
N ARG A 175 -16.56 -9.70 1.64
CA ARG A 175 -16.08 -9.00 2.85
C ARG A 175 -14.58 -9.12 3.02
N GLU A 176 -14.03 -10.31 2.80
CA GLU A 176 -12.59 -10.57 2.90
C GLU A 176 -11.81 -9.71 1.88
N ARG A 177 -12.38 -9.45 0.69
CA ARG A 177 -11.77 -8.55 -0.30
C ARG A 177 -11.58 -7.14 0.27
N LYS A 178 -12.58 -6.60 0.98
CA LYS A 178 -12.48 -5.28 1.61
C LYS A 178 -11.44 -5.27 2.75
N GLU A 179 -11.35 -6.35 3.51
CA GLU A 179 -10.36 -6.50 4.59
C GLU A 179 -8.93 -6.52 4.01
N TYR A 180 -8.66 -7.34 2.99
CA TYR A 180 -7.34 -7.36 2.33
C TYR A 180 -7.02 -6.05 1.59
N LEU A 181 -8.01 -5.37 1.01
CA LEU A 181 -7.81 -4.04 0.45
C LEU A 181 -7.34 -3.05 1.52
N ASN A 182 -8.00 -3.02 2.68
CA ASN A 182 -7.62 -2.14 3.77
C ASN A 182 -6.21 -2.46 4.29
N GLU A 183 -5.83 -3.74 4.36
CA GLU A 183 -4.48 -4.16 4.71
C GLU A 183 -3.45 -3.71 3.66
N ALA A 184 -3.75 -3.82 2.36
CA ALA A 184 -2.88 -3.35 1.29
C ALA A 184 -2.68 -1.83 1.35
N VAL A 185 -3.76 -1.06 1.51
CA VAL A 185 -3.74 0.40 1.64
C VAL A 185 -2.93 0.81 2.86
N SER A 186 -3.15 0.16 4.01
CA SER A 186 -2.39 0.43 5.23
C SER A 186 -0.89 0.14 5.03
N ALA A 187 -0.53 -0.98 4.41
CA ALA A 187 0.86 -1.36 4.17
C ALA A 187 1.59 -0.35 3.25
N PHE A 188 0.99 0.04 2.13
CA PHE A 188 1.58 1.06 1.25
C PHE A 188 1.71 2.42 1.93
N ARG A 189 0.74 2.82 2.76
CA ARG A 189 0.82 4.07 3.51
C ARG A 189 1.86 4.03 4.62
N LYS A 190 2.01 2.89 5.33
CA LYS A 190 3.11 2.68 6.28
C LYS A 190 4.47 2.76 5.59
N CYS A 191 4.61 2.23 4.38
CA CYS A 191 5.83 2.38 3.59
C CYS A 191 6.16 3.86 3.32
N LEU A 192 5.18 4.64 2.85
CA LEU A 192 5.37 6.07 2.56
C LEU A 192 5.63 6.90 3.82
N GLY A 193 4.99 6.56 4.94
CA GLY A 193 5.16 7.26 6.22
C GLY A 193 6.47 6.92 6.93
N GLN A 194 6.96 5.68 6.84
CA GLN A 194 8.24 5.29 7.45
C GLN A 194 9.45 5.84 6.69
N ALA A 195 9.33 6.01 5.37
CA ALA A 195 10.41 6.51 4.53
C ALA A 195 9.84 7.52 3.51
N PRO A 196 9.77 8.81 3.88
CA PRO A 196 9.32 9.87 2.97
C PRO A 196 10.17 10.04 1.70
N ASP A 197 11.42 9.59 1.70
CA ASP A 197 12.32 9.49 0.54
C ASP A 197 12.57 8.03 0.14
N TYR A 198 11.53 7.20 0.19
CA TYR A 198 11.66 5.77 -0.04
C TYR A 198 12.29 5.46 -1.40
N LYS A 199 13.33 4.63 -1.32
CA LYS A 199 14.01 4.00 -2.45
C LYS A 199 14.30 2.56 -2.05
N SER A 200 13.69 1.62 -2.77
CA SER A 200 13.82 0.20 -2.45
C SER A 200 15.26 -0.28 -2.58
N GLU A 201 15.66 -1.24 -1.74
CA GLU A 201 16.97 -1.87 -1.84
C GLU A 201 17.12 -2.73 -3.12
N PHE A 202 16.00 -3.14 -3.70
CA PHE A 202 15.91 -3.99 -4.89
C PHE A 202 15.29 -3.23 -6.07
N ARG A 203 15.50 -3.75 -7.28
CA ARG A 203 14.74 -3.34 -8.48
C ARG A 203 13.73 -4.41 -8.86
N ILE A 204 12.57 -3.98 -9.32
CA ILE A 204 11.59 -4.84 -9.96
C ILE A 204 11.64 -4.51 -11.44
N PHE A 205 11.98 -5.50 -12.26
CA PHE A 205 12.09 -5.36 -13.71
C PHE A 205 12.90 -4.14 -14.15
N THR A 206 14.17 -4.07 -13.73
CA THR A 206 15.11 -2.95 -13.93
C THR A 206 14.75 -1.62 -13.24
N LYS A 207 13.53 -1.46 -12.70
CA LYS A 207 13.06 -0.22 -12.08
C LYS A 207 13.22 -0.22 -10.56
N VAL A 208 13.88 0.82 -10.05
CA VAL A 208 13.93 1.09 -8.61
C VAL A 208 12.55 1.56 -8.15
N GLN A 209 12.03 0.97 -7.07
CA GLN A 209 10.75 1.40 -6.51
C GLN A 209 10.99 2.65 -5.66
N THR A 210 10.35 3.74 -6.06
CA THR A 210 10.41 5.03 -5.37
C THR A 210 9.06 5.35 -4.75
N ASN A 211 8.96 6.42 -3.97
CA ASN A 211 7.68 6.98 -3.51
C ASN A 211 6.62 7.07 -4.62
N ARG A 212 7.03 7.48 -5.82
CA ARG A 212 6.13 7.61 -6.98
C ARG A 212 5.54 6.25 -7.35
N GLU A 213 6.36 5.20 -7.39
CA GLU A 213 5.90 3.85 -7.69
C GLU A 213 4.99 3.28 -6.60
N VAL A 214 5.28 3.55 -5.33
CA VAL A 214 4.39 3.14 -4.22
C VAL A 214 3.02 3.81 -4.35
N ARG A 215 2.97 5.10 -4.70
CA ARG A 215 1.70 5.82 -4.95
C ARG A 215 0.94 5.26 -6.16
N LEU A 216 1.64 4.92 -7.25
CA LEU A 216 1.03 4.27 -8.41
C LEU A 216 0.41 2.91 -8.04
N LYS A 217 1.14 2.09 -7.27
CA LYS A 217 0.64 0.79 -6.77
C LYS A 217 -0.52 0.93 -5.80
N LEU A 218 -0.51 1.95 -4.94
CA LEU A 218 -1.63 2.26 -4.06
C LEU A 218 -2.88 2.65 -4.86
N ALA A 219 -2.75 3.50 -5.89
CA ALA A 219 -3.85 3.88 -6.76
C ALA A 219 -4.39 2.68 -7.56
N GLU A 220 -3.51 1.82 -8.08
CA GLU A 220 -3.85 0.57 -8.74
C GLU A 220 -4.66 -0.35 -7.79
N ALA A 221 -4.20 -0.53 -6.55
CA ALA A 221 -4.88 -1.35 -5.54
C ALA A 221 -6.28 -0.81 -5.21
N LEU A 222 -6.42 0.50 -5.03
CA LEU A 222 -7.71 1.15 -4.75
C LEU A 222 -8.70 1.00 -5.92
N ALA A 223 -8.23 1.16 -7.16
CA ALA A 223 -9.06 1.00 -8.35
C ALA A 223 -9.54 -0.46 -8.51
N PHE A 224 -8.63 -1.43 -8.40
CA PHE A 224 -9.03 -2.85 -8.34
C PHE A 224 -9.88 -3.18 -7.11
N GLY A 225 -9.76 -2.43 -6.02
CA GLY A 225 -10.56 -2.57 -4.81
C GLY A 225 -11.98 -2.04 -4.91
N GLY A 226 -12.32 -1.33 -5.99
CA GLY A 226 -13.61 -0.65 -6.14
C GLY A 226 -13.72 0.65 -5.32
N GLN A 227 -12.59 1.27 -4.98
CA GLN A 227 -12.49 2.57 -4.30
C GLN A 227 -11.95 3.63 -5.30
N GLN A 228 -12.63 3.78 -6.44
CA GLN A 228 -12.13 4.57 -7.56
C GLN A 228 -12.01 6.06 -7.24
N ALA A 229 -12.87 6.61 -6.38
CA ALA A 229 -12.82 8.01 -5.98
C ALA A 229 -11.52 8.36 -5.22
N ASP A 230 -11.03 7.45 -4.37
CA ASP A 230 -9.78 7.63 -3.65
C ASP A 230 -8.57 7.38 -4.55
N ALA A 231 -8.66 6.37 -5.44
CA ALA A 231 -7.65 6.13 -6.47
C ALA A 231 -7.42 7.37 -7.35
N TYR A 232 -8.51 8.00 -7.80
CA TYR A 232 -8.44 9.23 -8.58
C TYR A 232 -7.89 10.39 -7.75
N GLY A 233 -8.25 10.47 -6.46
CA GLY A 233 -7.70 11.46 -5.53
C GLY A 233 -6.18 11.45 -5.52
N ILE A 234 -5.56 10.27 -5.34
CA ILE A 234 -4.10 10.10 -5.35
C ILE A 234 -3.51 10.53 -6.69
N ILE A 235 -4.07 10.04 -7.80
CA ILE A 235 -3.57 10.37 -9.14
C ILE A 235 -3.67 11.87 -9.43
N SER A 236 -4.70 12.53 -8.90
CA SER A 236 -4.97 13.94 -9.12
C SER A 236 -4.12 14.89 -8.28
N GLU A 237 -3.29 14.38 -7.36
CA GLU A 237 -2.38 15.16 -6.54
C GLU A 237 -1.37 15.92 -7.39
N PHE A 238 -1.08 17.17 -7.04
CA PHE A 238 -0.13 17.99 -7.80
C PHE A 238 1.32 17.59 -7.64
N THR A 239 1.70 17.13 -6.44
CA THR A 239 3.05 16.59 -6.20
C THR A 239 3.30 15.30 -7.00
N PHE A 240 2.24 14.72 -7.56
CA PHE A 240 2.26 13.46 -8.28
C PHE A 240 1.89 13.60 -9.77
N LYS A 241 1.19 14.68 -10.15
CA LYS A 241 0.87 15.04 -11.53
C LYS A 241 2.16 15.35 -12.30
N PRO A 242 2.24 14.95 -13.59
CA PRO A 242 3.36 15.32 -14.44
C PRO A 242 3.48 16.85 -14.53
N ILE A 243 4.70 17.36 -14.40
CA ILE A 243 5.00 18.81 -14.32
C ILE A 243 4.77 19.49 -15.69
N ILE A 244 4.75 18.74 -16.79
CA ILE A 244 4.66 19.28 -18.15
C ILE A 244 3.34 18.84 -18.81
N PRO A 245 2.36 19.74 -19.00
CA PRO A 245 1.07 19.43 -19.63
C PRO A 245 1.11 19.74 -21.13
N PHE A 246 2.17 19.39 -21.86
CA PHE A 246 2.20 19.61 -23.31
C PHE A 246 1.69 18.37 -24.08
N ALA A 247 0.83 18.61 -25.06
CA ALA A 247 0.41 17.60 -26.01
C ALA A 247 1.61 17.24 -26.91
N GLY A 248 2.04 15.98 -26.87
CA GLY A 248 3.04 15.42 -27.80
C GLY A 248 4.44 15.15 -27.24
N ALA A 249 4.75 15.62 -26.03
CA ALA A 249 6.01 15.28 -25.34
C ALA A 249 5.74 15.03 -23.85
N THR A 250 5.42 13.78 -23.51
CA THR A 250 5.48 13.31 -22.12
C THR A 250 6.88 12.78 -21.88
N ASP A 251 7.50 13.17 -20.77
CA ASP A 251 8.75 12.53 -20.36
C ASP A 251 8.50 11.02 -20.17
N SER A 252 9.49 10.20 -20.51
CA SER A 252 9.44 8.74 -20.35
C SER A 252 9.05 8.31 -18.93
N SER A 253 9.42 9.13 -17.95
CA SER A 253 9.11 8.97 -16.54
C SER A 253 7.60 9.09 -16.20
N ASP A 254 6.82 9.75 -17.04
CA ASP A 254 5.39 10.02 -16.79
C ASP A 254 4.45 8.97 -17.40
N TYR A 255 4.96 8.06 -18.24
CA TYR A 255 4.14 7.01 -18.88
C TYR A 255 3.41 6.14 -17.85
N ALA A 256 4.08 5.72 -16.77
CA ALA A 256 3.45 4.90 -15.73
C ALA A 256 2.26 5.61 -15.05
N TRP A 257 2.33 6.94 -14.92
CA TRP A 257 1.25 7.76 -14.39
C TRP A 257 0.08 7.87 -15.38
N HIS A 258 0.36 8.12 -16.66
CA HIS A 258 -0.68 8.18 -17.70
C HIS A 258 -1.39 6.84 -17.86
N HIS A 259 -0.66 5.73 -17.83
CA HIS A 259 -1.19 4.37 -17.85
C HIS A 259 -2.16 4.15 -16.68
N THR A 260 -1.72 4.43 -15.46
CA THR A 260 -2.53 4.25 -14.24
C THR A 260 -3.74 5.19 -14.23
N LYS A 261 -3.58 6.46 -14.66
CA LYS A 261 -4.69 7.41 -14.77
C LYS A 261 -5.76 6.94 -15.76
N GLY A 262 -5.34 6.45 -16.93
CA GLY A 262 -6.24 5.89 -17.94
C GLY A 262 -7.04 4.71 -17.38
N PHE A 263 -6.36 3.80 -16.67
CA PHE A 263 -6.99 2.68 -15.99
C PHE A 263 -8.02 3.15 -14.93
N VAL A 264 -7.66 4.08 -14.05
CA VAL A 264 -8.58 4.59 -13.02
C VAL A 264 -9.81 5.26 -13.64
N LEU A 265 -9.63 6.15 -14.62
CA LEU A 265 -10.74 6.78 -15.34
C LEU A 265 -11.66 5.76 -16.00
N ALA A 266 -11.10 4.71 -16.62
CA ALA A 266 -11.87 3.65 -17.23
C ALA A 266 -12.68 2.87 -16.17
N THR A 267 -12.11 2.58 -15.00
CA THR A 267 -12.85 1.92 -13.89
C THR A 267 -13.92 2.79 -13.25
N MET A 268 -13.83 4.12 -13.37
CA MET A 268 -14.89 5.08 -12.99
C MET A 268 -16.00 5.14 -14.04
N GLY A 269 -15.80 4.56 -15.23
CA GLY A 269 -16.70 4.69 -16.39
C GLY A 269 -16.60 6.04 -17.12
N MET A 270 -15.55 6.82 -16.85
CA MET A 270 -15.22 8.05 -17.58
C MET A 270 -14.43 7.69 -18.84
N TYR A 271 -15.11 6.97 -19.75
CA TYR A 271 -14.45 6.29 -20.85
C TYR A 271 -13.84 7.24 -21.89
N LYS A 272 -14.43 8.42 -22.10
CA LYS A 272 -13.91 9.39 -23.06
C LYS A 272 -12.57 9.95 -22.59
N GLU A 273 -12.51 10.39 -21.34
CA GLU A 273 -11.31 10.92 -20.70
C GLU A 273 -10.23 9.83 -20.54
N ALA A 274 -10.64 8.58 -20.30
CA ALA A 274 -9.75 7.43 -20.29
C ALA A 274 -9.12 7.20 -21.67
N ALA A 275 -9.92 7.22 -22.74
CA ALA A 275 -9.45 7.09 -24.12
C ALA A 275 -8.47 8.21 -24.48
N GLU A 276 -8.81 9.48 -24.21
CA GLU A 276 -7.92 10.62 -24.46
C GLU A 276 -6.58 10.51 -23.73
N THR A 277 -6.57 9.92 -22.52
CA THR A 277 -5.34 9.70 -21.76
C THR A 277 -4.51 8.55 -22.35
N LEU A 278 -5.15 7.45 -22.73
CA LEU A 278 -4.51 6.23 -23.21
C LEU A 278 -4.11 6.29 -24.70
N GLU A 279 -4.76 7.12 -25.52
CA GLU A 279 -4.44 7.31 -26.94
C GLU A 279 -2.97 7.70 -27.17
N ARG A 280 -2.33 8.34 -26.18
CA ARG A 280 -0.91 8.69 -26.20
C ARG A 280 -0.01 7.48 -26.43
N PHE A 281 -0.40 6.29 -25.94
CA PHE A 281 0.38 5.07 -26.09
C PHE A 281 0.38 4.49 -27.51
N LYS A 282 -0.49 4.98 -28.41
CA LYS A 282 -0.46 4.58 -29.84
C LYS A 282 0.87 4.95 -30.53
N ILE A 283 1.60 5.92 -30.01
CA ILE A 283 2.87 6.39 -30.60
C ILE A 283 4.11 6.09 -29.75
N VAL A 284 3.95 5.43 -28.61
CA VAL A 284 5.05 5.12 -27.67
C VAL A 284 5.68 3.79 -28.04
N SER A 285 7.01 3.74 -28.06
CA SER A 285 7.75 2.50 -28.31
C SER A 285 7.83 1.63 -27.05
N PRO A 286 7.79 0.28 -27.16
CA PRO A 286 8.05 -0.63 -26.05
C PRO A 286 9.42 -0.41 -25.37
N THR A 287 10.40 0.14 -26.09
CA THR A 287 11.71 0.52 -25.53
C THR A 287 11.62 1.63 -24.50
N ASP A 288 10.69 2.58 -24.72
CA ASP A 288 10.53 3.76 -23.87
C ASP A 288 9.62 3.44 -22.67
N TYR A 289 8.69 2.49 -22.86
CA TYR A 289 7.82 2.01 -21.81
C TYR A 289 7.42 0.55 -22.03
N MET A 290 7.98 -0.36 -21.21
CA MET A 290 7.78 -1.81 -21.38
C MET A 290 6.32 -2.27 -21.22
N GLN A 291 5.45 -1.46 -20.58
CA GLN A 291 4.03 -1.77 -20.38
C GLN A 291 3.11 -1.13 -21.44
N VAL A 292 3.63 -0.64 -22.58
CA VAL A 292 2.80 -0.10 -23.69
C VAL A 292 1.73 -1.10 -24.12
N ASP A 293 2.08 -2.38 -24.21
CA ASP A 293 1.14 -3.44 -24.63
C ASP A 293 -0.07 -3.52 -23.68
N GLU A 294 0.13 -3.34 -22.37
CA GLU A 294 -0.95 -3.31 -21.38
C GLU A 294 -1.81 -2.04 -21.51
N ALA A 295 -1.19 -0.90 -21.76
CA ALA A 295 -1.90 0.36 -21.96
C ALA A 295 -2.78 0.34 -23.23
N LEU A 296 -2.27 -0.23 -24.32
CA LEU A 296 -3.03 -0.44 -25.55
C LEU A 296 -4.12 -1.50 -25.38
N TYR A 297 -3.84 -2.56 -24.61
CA TYR A 297 -4.84 -3.55 -24.22
C TYR A 297 -6.00 -2.89 -23.46
N PHE A 298 -5.72 -1.98 -22.52
CA PHE A 298 -6.74 -1.18 -21.83
C PHE A 298 -7.49 -0.24 -22.77
N LEU A 299 -6.78 0.45 -23.67
CA LEU A 299 -7.40 1.35 -24.64
C LEU A 299 -8.43 0.63 -25.54
N ARG A 300 -8.10 -0.57 -26.00
CA ARG A 300 -9.02 -1.41 -26.79
C ARG A 300 -10.33 -1.67 -26.04
N GLY A 301 -10.26 -2.08 -24.77
CA GLY A 301 -11.46 -2.32 -23.97
C GLY A 301 -12.24 -1.06 -23.64
N VAL A 302 -11.58 0.10 -23.50
CA VAL A 302 -12.25 1.39 -23.33
C VAL A 302 -13.04 1.77 -24.58
N TYR A 303 -12.49 1.58 -25.78
CA TYR A 303 -13.22 1.84 -27.03
C TYR A 303 -14.41 0.89 -27.22
N GLU A 304 -14.28 -0.38 -26.87
CA GLU A 304 -15.40 -1.32 -26.89
C GLU A 304 -16.51 -0.86 -25.94
N ARG A 305 -16.18 -0.44 -24.71
CA ARG A 305 -17.17 0.14 -23.79
C ARG A 305 -17.80 1.43 -24.34
N LEU A 306 -17.02 2.29 -24.99
CA LEU A 306 -17.56 3.48 -25.65
C LEU A 306 -18.52 3.12 -26.78
N ALA A 307 -18.18 2.15 -27.62
CA ALA A 307 -19.04 1.66 -28.69
C ALA A 307 -20.36 1.12 -28.13
N GLU A 308 -20.32 0.34 -27.06
CA GLU A 308 -21.52 -0.20 -26.41
C GLU A 308 -22.43 0.89 -25.83
N VAL A 309 -21.85 1.87 -25.13
CA VAL A 309 -22.60 2.94 -24.44
C VAL A 309 -23.15 3.96 -25.43
N THR A 310 -22.36 4.37 -26.42
CA THR A 310 -22.73 5.42 -27.38
C THR A 310 -23.44 4.87 -28.62
N LYS A 311 -23.30 3.57 -28.91
CA LYS A 311 -23.71 2.92 -30.17
C LYS A 311 -23.07 3.55 -31.42
N ASP A 312 -21.92 4.19 -31.27
CA ASP A 312 -21.17 4.79 -32.36
C ASP A 312 -20.14 3.79 -32.94
N LYS A 313 -20.33 3.44 -34.21
CA LYS A 313 -19.45 2.54 -34.97
C LYS A 313 -18.02 3.05 -35.10
N LYS A 314 -17.79 4.36 -34.92
CA LYS A 314 -16.43 4.92 -34.91
C LYS A 314 -15.55 4.23 -33.87
N TYR A 315 -16.08 3.98 -32.67
CA TYR A 315 -15.29 3.37 -31.60
C TYR A 315 -15.02 1.87 -31.83
N GLU A 316 -15.90 1.18 -32.55
CA GLU A 316 -15.64 -0.21 -33.01
C GLU A 316 -14.43 -0.25 -33.95
N LEU A 317 -14.35 0.70 -34.88
CA LEU A 317 -13.20 0.82 -35.81
C LEU A 317 -11.91 1.16 -35.06
N GLU A 318 -11.95 2.09 -34.11
CA GLU A 318 -10.79 2.44 -33.28
C GLU A 318 -10.30 1.25 -32.43
N ALA A 319 -11.21 0.45 -31.87
CA ALA A 319 -10.86 -0.78 -31.17
C ALA A 319 -10.14 -1.79 -32.11
N GLY A 320 -10.64 -1.94 -33.34
CA GLY A 320 -10.00 -2.78 -34.36
C GLY A 320 -8.61 -2.29 -34.78
N LEU A 321 -8.42 -0.97 -34.90
CA LEU A 321 -7.10 -0.40 -35.16
C LEU A 321 -6.11 -0.72 -34.03
N VAL A 322 -6.51 -0.53 -32.78
CA VAL A 322 -5.66 -0.85 -31.62
C VAL A 322 -5.35 -2.35 -31.54
N ALA A 323 -6.30 -3.21 -31.88
CA ALA A 323 -6.06 -4.66 -31.97
C ALA A 323 -4.96 -4.98 -32.98
N SER A 324 -5.02 -4.40 -34.19
CA SER A 324 -3.97 -4.60 -35.21
C SER A 324 -2.60 -4.04 -34.78
N MET A 325 -2.56 -3.03 -33.91
CA MET A 325 -1.31 -2.52 -33.34
C MET A 325 -0.73 -3.49 -32.31
N LEU A 326 -1.57 -4.08 -31.45
CA LEU A 326 -1.16 -5.09 -30.49
C LEU A 326 -0.58 -6.33 -31.18
N GLU A 327 -1.21 -6.79 -32.27
CA GLU A 327 -0.71 -7.90 -33.09
C GLU A 327 0.70 -7.60 -33.64
N LYS A 328 0.93 -6.38 -34.15
CA LYS A 328 2.23 -5.95 -34.68
C LYS A 328 3.32 -5.83 -33.62
N LEU A 329 2.96 -5.58 -32.37
CA LEU A 329 3.93 -5.43 -31.28
C LEU A 329 4.45 -6.79 -30.80
N GLU A 330 3.78 -7.90 -31.12
CA GLU A 330 4.14 -9.27 -30.71
C GLU A 330 4.31 -9.44 -29.18
N GLY A 331 3.67 -8.57 -28.37
CA GLY A 331 3.78 -8.56 -26.91
C GLY A 331 2.87 -9.59 -26.20
N PRO A 332 2.84 -9.61 -24.86
CA PRO A 332 2.07 -10.58 -24.07
C PRO A 332 0.53 -10.48 -24.22
N PHE A 333 0.04 -9.45 -24.92
CA PHE A 333 -1.39 -9.22 -25.21
C PHE A 333 -1.73 -9.32 -26.71
N SER A 334 -0.80 -9.80 -27.54
CA SER A 334 -0.91 -9.77 -29.00
C SER A 334 -1.72 -10.92 -29.61
N SER A 335 -2.10 -11.94 -28.85
CA SER A 335 -2.82 -13.10 -29.42
C SER A 335 -4.26 -12.75 -29.81
N GLU A 336 -4.66 -13.16 -31.01
CA GLU A 336 -6.03 -13.07 -31.52
C GLU A 336 -7.06 -13.77 -30.62
N SER A 337 -6.63 -14.79 -29.86
CA SER A 337 -7.49 -15.58 -28.97
C SER A 337 -7.80 -14.91 -27.63
N TYR A 338 -7.13 -13.79 -27.32
CA TYR A 338 -7.24 -13.15 -26.02
C TYR A 338 -8.50 -12.31 -25.87
N VAL A 339 -9.08 -12.37 -24.66
CA VAL A 339 -10.25 -11.59 -24.29
C VAL A 339 -9.85 -10.13 -24.11
N THR A 340 -10.71 -9.23 -24.57
CA THR A 340 -10.49 -7.79 -24.50
C THR A 340 -10.57 -7.29 -23.06
N SER A 341 -9.90 -6.17 -22.74
CA SER A 341 -9.91 -5.61 -21.38
C SER A 341 -11.26 -5.04 -20.94
N ALA A 342 -12.28 -5.01 -21.82
CA ALA A 342 -13.60 -4.46 -21.51
C ALA A 342 -14.24 -5.10 -20.27
N HIS A 343 -13.92 -6.36 -19.98
CA HIS A 343 -14.37 -7.08 -18.78
C HIS A 343 -13.87 -6.46 -17.46
N LEU A 344 -12.74 -5.73 -17.47
CA LEU A 344 -12.18 -5.04 -16.30
C LEU A 344 -12.94 -3.74 -15.96
N PHE A 345 -13.66 -3.18 -16.92
CA PHE A 345 -14.33 -1.90 -16.78
C PHE A 345 -15.84 -2.10 -16.58
N PRO A 346 -16.36 -1.85 -15.36
CA PRO A 346 -17.77 -2.05 -15.05
C PRO A 346 -18.62 -1.00 -15.76
N ARG A 347 -19.88 -1.32 -16.07
CA ARG A 347 -20.87 -0.32 -16.48
C ARG A 347 -21.46 0.35 -15.23
N PRO A 348 -21.00 1.56 -14.84
CA PRO A 348 -21.53 2.22 -13.66
C PRO A 348 -23.01 2.59 -13.84
N MET A 349 -23.74 2.67 -12.73
CA MET A 349 -25.08 3.26 -12.74
C MET A 349 -24.97 4.75 -13.07
N PHE A 350 -26.02 5.33 -13.65
CA PHE A 350 -26.05 6.76 -13.99
C PHE A 350 -25.73 7.67 -12.80
N GLY A 351 -26.21 7.31 -11.60
CA GLY A 351 -25.86 8.02 -10.38
C GLY A 351 -24.36 7.96 -10.07
N ASP A 352 -23.73 6.79 -10.18
CA ASP A 352 -22.30 6.61 -9.91
C ASP A 352 -21.44 7.43 -10.90
N VAL A 353 -21.81 7.51 -12.18
CA VAL A 353 -21.13 8.38 -13.17
C VAL A 353 -21.16 9.84 -12.74
N LYS A 354 -22.33 10.36 -12.38
CA LYS A 354 -22.46 11.75 -11.89
C LYS A 354 -21.67 11.99 -10.61
N PHE A 355 -21.61 11.01 -9.71
CA PHE A 355 -20.75 11.11 -8.54
C PHE A 355 -19.28 11.25 -8.94
N PHE A 356 -18.81 10.43 -9.87
CA PHE A 356 -17.44 10.50 -10.36
C PHE A 356 -17.13 11.81 -11.12
N GLU A 357 -18.09 12.37 -11.86
CA GLU A 357 -17.99 13.72 -12.42
C GLU A 357 -17.80 14.77 -11.31
N GLY A 358 -18.59 14.67 -10.24
CA GLY A 358 -18.45 15.52 -9.04
C GLY A 358 -17.08 15.38 -8.39
N VAL A 359 -16.56 14.14 -8.27
CA VAL A 359 -15.22 13.85 -7.74
C VAL A 359 -14.13 14.48 -8.60
N ILE A 360 -14.22 14.37 -9.93
CA ILE A 360 -13.28 15.01 -10.86
C ILE A 360 -13.30 16.53 -10.67
N LYS A 361 -14.50 17.14 -10.59
CA LYS A 361 -14.65 18.58 -10.35
C LYS A 361 -14.06 19.01 -9.02
N PHE A 362 -14.30 18.23 -7.96
CA PHE A 362 -13.75 18.45 -6.63
C PHE A 362 -12.21 18.50 -6.67
N TYR A 363 -11.56 17.48 -7.24
CA TYR A 363 -10.10 17.44 -7.32
C TYR A 363 -9.50 18.42 -8.34
N ASN A 364 -10.32 18.91 -9.28
CA ASN A 364 -9.98 20.04 -10.16
C ASN A 364 -10.28 21.40 -9.53
N LYS A 365 -10.65 21.45 -8.23
CA LYS A 365 -10.85 22.68 -7.44
C LYS A 365 -12.14 23.45 -7.77
N ASN A 366 -13.06 22.85 -8.52
CA ASN A 366 -14.37 23.44 -8.83
C ASN A 366 -15.40 23.05 -7.76
N PHE A 367 -15.19 23.51 -6.52
CA PHE A 367 -15.97 23.06 -5.35
C PHE A 367 -17.45 23.44 -5.40
N GLU A 368 -17.81 24.59 -5.96
CA GLU A 368 -19.21 24.99 -6.09
C GLU A 368 -19.98 24.10 -7.08
N GLU A 369 -19.36 23.76 -8.20
CA GLU A 369 -19.94 22.86 -9.20
C GLU A 369 -20.04 21.43 -8.63
N ALA A 370 -18.98 20.97 -7.97
CA ALA A 370 -18.95 19.67 -7.31
C ALA A 370 -20.05 19.57 -6.23
N ARG A 371 -20.20 20.59 -5.39
CA ARG A 371 -21.25 20.67 -4.37
C ARG A 371 -22.65 20.51 -4.95
N LYS A 372 -22.97 21.26 -6.02
CA LYS A 372 -24.29 21.16 -6.69
C LYS A 372 -24.57 19.74 -7.19
N ILE A 373 -23.54 19.06 -7.69
CA ILE A 373 -23.65 17.67 -8.12
C ILE A 373 -23.92 16.77 -6.91
N PHE A 374 -23.11 16.84 -5.84
CA PHE A 374 -23.27 15.99 -4.66
C PHE A 374 -24.61 16.20 -3.93
N GLU A 375 -25.05 17.45 -3.77
CA GLU A 375 -26.35 17.77 -3.17
C GLU A 375 -27.52 17.16 -3.96
N SER A 376 -27.41 17.12 -5.30
CA SER A 376 -28.44 16.49 -6.14
C SER A 376 -28.50 14.97 -5.98
N LEU A 377 -27.37 14.34 -5.64
CA LEU A 377 -27.21 12.89 -5.52
C LEU A 377 -27.59 12.37 -4.14
N SER A 378 -27.50 13.20 -3.10
CA SER A 378 -27.94 12.83 -1.75
C SER A 378 -29.46 12.61 -1.68
N LYS A 379 -30.23 13.31 -2.53
CA LYS A 379 -31.71 13.32 -2.50
C LYS A 379 -32.38 12.34 -3.46
N ARG A 380 -31.75 11.91 -4.58
CA ARG A 380 -32.40 11.08 -5.63
C ARG A 380 -31.42 10.19 -6.42
N GLY A 381 -31.94 9.08 -6.97
CA GLY A 381 -31.30 8.31 -8.05
C GLY A 381 -30.72 6.95 -7.67
N ALA A 382 -30.63 6.05 -8.67
CA ALA A 382 -29.97 4.75 -8.54
C ALA A 382 -28.44 4.92 -8.53
N MET A 383 -27.83 4.57 -7.41
CA MET A 383 -26.39 4.69 -7.14
C MET A 383 -25.99 3.63 -6.12
N SER A 384 -24.73 3.21 -6.13
CA SER A 384 -24.17 2.39 -5.07
C SER A 384 -24.26 3.06 -3.68
N ARG A 385 -24.49 2.26 -2.64
CA ARG A 385 -24.61 2.73 -1.26
C ARG A 385 -23.32 3.40 -0.75
N ALA A 386 -22.16 2.88 -1.17
CA ALA A 386 -20.85 3.44 -0.85
C ALA A 386 -20.67 4.83 -1.45
N ASN A 387 -20.94 5.01 -2.75
CA ASN A 387 -20.83 6.33 -3.39
C ASN A 387 -21.86 7.33 -2.84
N ARG A 388 -23.05 6.89 -2.44
CA ARG A 388 -24.01 7.78 -1.78
C ARG A 388 -23.49 8.28 -0.42
N SER A 389 -22.86 7.40 0.35
CA SER A 389 -22.23 7.75 1.63
C SER A 389 -21.04 8.69 1.42
N ALA A 390 -20.22 8.41 0.40
CA ALA A 390 -19.10 9.27 0.02
C ALA A 390 -19.57 10.63 -0.51
N ALA A 391 -20.68 10.70 -1.25
CA ALA A 391 -21.22 11.95 -1.76
C ALA A 391 -21.57 12.94 -0.62
N LEU A 392 -22.13 12.45 0.49
CA LEU A 392 -22.37 13.27 1.69
C LEU A 392 -21.06 13.80 2.30
N LEU A 393 -20.02 12.95 2.36
CA LEU A 393 -18.70 13.36 2.83
C LEU A 393 -18.09 14.44 1.92
N PHE A 394 -18.11 14.24 0.60
CA PHE A 394 -17.61 15.22 -0.36
C PHE A 394 -18.43 16.51 -0.38
N GLU A 395 -19.74 16.44 -0.16
CA GLU A 395 -20.61 17.61 -0.02
C GLU A 395 -20.18 18.46 1.19
N ALA A 396 -20.00 17.83 2.36
CA ALA A 396 -19.51 18.49 3.56
C ALA A 396 -18.13 19.13 3.31
N GLU A 397 -17.21 18.41 2.68
CA GLU A 397 -15.90 18.96 2.33
C GLU A 397 -15.98 20.17 1.39
N CYS A 398 -16.86 20.15 0.38
CA CYS A 398 -17.07 21.30 -0.48
C CYS A 398 -17.57 22.52 0.33
N LEU A 399 -18.44 22.31 1.33
CA LEU A 399 -18.88 23.38 2.23
C LEU A 399 -17.70 23.97 3.01
N PHE A 400 -16.85 23.12 3.58
CA PHE A 400 -15.63 23.54 4.26
C PHE A 400 -14.72 24.37 3.33
N TYR A 401 -14.42 23.91 2.12
CA TYR A 401 -13.54 24.67 1.21
C TYR A 401 -14.13 25.96 0.66
N THR A 402 -15.46 26.07 0.63
CA THR A 402 -16.15 27.28 0.17
C THR A 402 -16.48 28.24 1.32
N ASN A 403 -16.06 27.93 2.55
CA ASN A 403 -16.42 28.67 3.77
C ASN A 403 -17.94 28.86 3.92
N ALA A 404 -18.72 27.90 3.44
CA ALA A 404 -20.16 27.93 3.57
C ALA A 404 -20.59 27.36 4.93
N ALA A 405 -21.70 27.87 5.48
CA ALA A 405 -22.24 27.38 6.73
C ALA A 405 -22.59 25.88 6.64
N ILE A 406 -22.13 25.10 7.62
CA ILE A 406 -22.46 23.69 7.78
C ILE A 406 -23.64 23.60 8.74
N THR A 407 -24.71 22.93 8.32
CA THR A 407 -25.92 22.78 9.13
C THR A 407 -25.74 21.69 10.17
N ASP A 408 -26.46 21.79 11.29
CA ASP A 408 -26.47 20.75 12.34
C ASP A 408 -26.91 19.39 11.76
N ASP A 409 -27.89 19.39 10.84
CA ASP A 409 -28.32 18.20 10.10
C ASP A 409 -27.16 17.54 9.34
N MET A 410 -26.24 18.31 8.76
CA MET A 410 -25.07 17.78 8.05
C MET A 410 -24.10 17.13 9.05
N ILE A 411 -23.86 17.76 10.21
CA ILE A 411 -23.01 17.19 11.26
C ILE A 411 -23.61 15.89 11.80
N GLU A 412 -24.91 15.83 12.06
CA GLU A 412 -25.59 14.61 12.49
C GLU A 412 -25.46 13.50 11.44
N ASN A 413 -25.61 13.85 10.15
CA ASN A 413 -25.38 12.91 9.04
C ASN A 413 -23.94 12.40 8.99
N LEU A 414 -22.93 13.24 9.23
CA LEU A 414 -21.52 12.85 9.29
C LEU A 414 -21.24 11.92 10.49
N ILE A 415 -21.80 12.20 11.66
CA ILE A 415 -21.71 11.32 12.83
C ILE A 415 -22.35 9.96 12.52
N ASN A 416 -23.52 9.96 11.88
CA ASN A 416 -24.20 8.74 11.45
C ASN A 416 -23.40 7.95 10.39
N LEU A 417 -22.55 8.60 9.60
CA LEU A 417 -21.64 7.93 8.65
C LEU A 417 -20.49 7.22 9.36
N ALA A 418 -19.99 7.74 10.49
CA ALA A 418 -18.97 7.07 11.30
C ALA A 418 -19.47 5.70 11.82
N GLY A 419 -20.78 5.57 12.04
CA GLY A 419 -21.48 4.32 12.36
C GLY A 419 -21.48 3.26 11.26
N LYS A 420 -21.26 3.65 9.99
CA LYS A 420 -21.49 2.80 8.81
C LYS A 420 -20.17 2.23 8.26
N ASN A 421 -20.18 0.95 7.93
CA ASN A 421 -19.05 0.27 7.26
C ASN A 421 -19.01 0.50 5.74
N ASP A 422 -19.62 1.58 5.24
CA ASP A 422 -19.79 1.83 3.80
C ASP A 422 -18.59 2.56 3.18
N LEU A 423 -17.90 3.39 3.96
CA LEU A 423 -16.75 4.19 3.51
C LEU A 423 -15.46 3.36 3.39
N SER A 424 -14.51 3.87 2.60
CA SER A 424 -13.12 3.37 2.55
C SER A 424 -12.34 3.78 3.79
N SER A 425 -11.16 3.18 4.02
CA SER A 425 -10.25 3.59 5.09
C SER A 425 -9.85 5.07 4.96
N MET A 426 -9.51 5.51 3.74
CA MET A 426 -9.14 6.90 3.47
C MET A 426 -10.31 7.86 3.68
N GLN A 427 -11.53 7.48 3.28
CA GLN A 427 -12.72 8.30 3.51
C GLN A 427 -13.10 8.39 5.00
N LEU A 428 -12.90 7.32 5.77
CA LEU A 428 -13.11 7.34 7.22
C LEU A 428 -12.13 8.29 7.92
N GLU A 429 -10.88 8.34 7.47
CA GLU A 429 -9.89 9.30 8.00
C GLU A 429 -10.24 10.75 7.65
N ARG A 430 -10.74 10.99 6.43
CA ARG A 430 -11.25 12.31 6.02
C ARG A 430 -12.42 12.73 6.90
N LEU A 431 -13.40 11.85 7.08
CA LEU A 431 -14.54 12.07 7.99
C LEU A 431 -14.07 12.38 9.42
N ALA A 432 -13.15 11.58 9.94
CA ALA A 432 -12.59 11.77 11.28
C ALA A 432 -11.89 13.12 11.42
N SER A 433 -11.14 13.53 10.41
CA SER A 433 -10.43 14.81 10.39
C SER A 433 -11.39 16.01 10.36
N LEU A 434 -12.48 15.92 9.59
CA LEU A 434 -13.52 16.95 9.58
C LEU A 434 -14.22 17.07 10.94
N LEU A 435 -14.59 15.94 11.55
CA LEU A 435 -15.20 15.94 12.89
C LEU A 435 -14.22 16.47 13.95
N ALA A 436 -12.94 16.13 13.85
CA ALA A 436 -11.92 16.64 14.76
C ALA A 436 -11.74 18.16 14.65
N GLY A 437 -11.70 18.69 13.42
CA GLY A 437 -11.64 20.13 13.18
C GLY A 437 -12.86 20.86 13.75
N TYR A 438 -14.06 20.30 13.53
CA TYR A 438 -15.30 20.82 14.09
C TYR A 438 -15.28 20.85 15.63
N VAL A 439 -14.87 19.75 16.27
CA VAL A 439 -14.82 19.65 17.74
C VAL A 439 -13.79 20.60 18.36
N MET A 440 -12.61 20.71 17.75
CA MET A 440 -11.51 21.50 18.31
C MET A 440 -11.63 23.00 18.02
N ASN A 441 -12.69 23.45 17.34
CA ASN A 441 -13.00 24.87 17.08
C ASN A 441 -11.81 25.70 16.56
N LYS A 442 -10.89 25.12 15.76
CA LYS A 442 -9.76 25.88 15.20
C LYS A 442 -10.15 26.85 14.06
N ASP A 443 -11.38 26.78 13.53
CA ASP A 443 -11.74 27.46 12.27
C ASP A 443 -12.97 28.40 12.33
N LEU A 444 -13.53 28.71 13.51
CA LEU A 444 -14.80 29.47 13.61
C LEU A 444 -14.76 30.86 14.30
N GLU A 445 -13.59 31.38 14.70
CA GLU A 445 -13.47 32.81 15.07
C GLU A 445 -12.24 33.45 14.43
N GLU A 446 -12.22 34.69 13.91
CA GLU A 446 -13.23 35.69 13.58
C GLU A 446 -12.49 36.70 12.66
N ASN A 447 -13.09 37.10 11.54
CA ASN A 447 -12.72 38.24 10.66
C ASN A 447 -11.75 38.09 9.48
N LYS A 448 -11.02 37.00 9.27
CA LYS A 448 -10.26 36.79 8.02
C LYS A 448 -10.14 35.31 7.72
N SER A 449 -11.15 34.74 7.06
CA SER A 449 -11.02 33.43 6.40
C SER A 449 -10.01 33.56 5.25
N LEU A 450 -8.72 33.64 5.59
CA LEU A 450 -7.59 33.64 4.69
C LEU A 450 -6.81 32.37 4.95
N VAL A 451 -7.52 31.25 4.89
CA VAL A 451 -6.83 30.04 4.48
C VAL A 451 -6.64 30.15 2.99
N ARG A 452 -5.44 30.60 2.59
CA ARG A 452 -4.94 30.46 1.22
C ARG A 452 -4.71 28.97 0.99
N HIS A 453 -5.78 28.21 0.88
CA HIS A 453 -5.72 26.82 0.52
C HIS A 453 -5.50 26.74 -0.99
N GLU A 454 -4.25 26.56 -1.40
CA GLU A 454 -4.01 25.80 -2.62
C GLU A 454 -4.67 24.43 -2.40
N SER A 455 -5.82 24.20 -3.02
CA SER A 455 -6.78 23.11 -2.78
C SER A 455 -6.27 21.67 -2.93
N GLN A 456 -4.96 21.48 -3.06
CA GLN A 456 -4.30 20.22 -2.75
C GLN A 456 -3.90 20.10 -1.28
N GLN A 457 -4.07 21.15 -0.46
CA GLN A 457 -3.61 21.19 0.93
C GLN A 457 -4.29 20.17 1.83
N PHE A 458 -5.49 19.68 1.55
CA PHE A 458 -6.09 18.62 2.39
C PHE A 458 -5.56 17.23 2.07
N ILE A 459 -5.39 16.90 0.79
CA ILE A 459 -4.73 15.64 0.38
C ILE A 459 -3.23 15.71 0.72
N ARG A 460 -2.59 16.87 0.50
CA ARG A 460 -1.27 17.17 1.06
C ARG A 460 -1.32 16.98 2.57
N ASN A 461 -2.27 17.52 3.34
CA ASN A 461 -2.33 17.28 4.79
C ASN A 461 -2.45 15.79 5.15
N ILE A 462 -3.19 14.98 4.39
CA ILE A 462 -3.26 13.52 4.57
C ILE A 462 -1.92 12.81 4.24
N PHE A 463 -1.10 13.39 3.37
CA PHE A 463 0.16 12.82 2.87
C PHE A 463 1.42 13.67 3.16
N SER A 464 1.33 14.75 3.95
CA SER A 464 2.39 15.74 4.19
C SER A 464 2.37 16.25 5.63
N ALA A 465 1.20 16.31 6.28
CA ALA A 465 1.14 16.50 7.74
C ALA A 465 1.32 15.15 8.44
N PRO A 466 1.74 15.11 9.72
CA PRO A 466 1.80 13.88 10.48
C PRO A 466 0.51 13.08 10.37
N THR A 467 0.62 11.80 10.00
CA THR A 467 -0.52 10.90 9.80
C THR A 467 -0.48 9.74 10.78
N ALA A 468 -1.44 9.75 11.69
CA ALA A 468 -1.90 8.64 12.49
C ALA A 468 -2.61 7.62 11.59
N LEU A 469 -2.07 6.41 11.49
CA LEU A 469 -2.64 5.35 10.65
C LEU A 469 -3.44 4.33 11.45
N SER A 470 -3.15 4.16 12.74
CA SER A 470 -3.88 3.19 13.56
C SER A 470 -3.87 3.55 15.03
N VAL A 471 -4.92 3.12 15.73
CA VAL A 471 -5.01 3.14 17.19
C VAL A 471 -5.31 1.74 17.70
N ARG A 472 -4.58 1.31 18.72
CA ARG A 472 -4.80 0.05 19.42
C ARG A 472 -5.03 0.31 20.90
N LEU A 473 -6.01 -0.38 21.48
CA LEU A 473 -6.27 -0.36 22.91
C LEU A 473 -5.47 -1.47 23.59
N LYS A 474 -4.53 -1.10 24.46
CA LYS A 474 -3.83 -2.01 25.36
C LYS A 474 -4.51 -1.94 26.73
N LYS A 475 -5.26 -2.99 27.08
CA LYS A 475 -5.92 -3.09 28.39
C LYS A 475 -4.85 -3.28 29.46
N GLY A 476 -4.92 -2.50 30.53
CA GLY A 476 -3.97 -2.64 31.64
C GLY A 476 -4.06 -4.01 32.31
N GLU A 477 -2.89 -4.55 32.64
CA GLU A 477 -2.75 -5.87 33.25
C GLU A 477 -3.20 -5.85 34.72
N LEU A 478 -3.78 -6.96 35.18
CA LEU A 478 -4.11 -7.15 36.59
C LEU A 478 -2.85 -7.63 37.30
N LYS A 479 -2.18 -6.73 38.04
CA LYS A 479 -1.10 -7.14 38.93
C LYS A 479 -1.71 -7.83 40.15
N ARG A 480 -1.66 -9.16 40.15
CA ARG A 480 -1.89 -9.92 41.38
C ARG A 480 -0.71 -9.68 42.30
N VAL A 481 -0.91 -8.89 43.36
CA VAL A 481 0.07 -8.77 44.43
C VAL A 481 0.12 -10.12 45.15
N SER A 482 1.12 -10.95 44.86
CA SER A 482 1.39 -12.11 45.71
C SER A 482 1.88 -11.58 47.06
N LYS A 483 1.03 -11.54 48.07
CA LYS A 483 1.52 -11.44 49.45
C LYS A 483 2.47 -12.60 49.67
N GLU A 484 3.71 -12.32 50.08
CA GLU A 484 4.55 -13.35 50.69
C GLU A 484 3.73 -14.03 51.78
N LEU A 485 3.63 -15.36 51.72
CA LEU A 485 2.95 -16.19 52.70
C LEU A 485 3.59 -15.94 54.07
N LYS A 486 3.07 -14.94 54.81
CA LYS A 486 3.36 -14.83 56.24
C LYS A 486 2.67 -15.98 56.94
N ASP A 487 3.47 -16.67 57.74
CA ASP A 487 3.13 -17.88 58.48
C ASP A 487 1.69 -17.93 58.96
N ARG A 488 1.05 -19.08 58.67
CA ARG A 488 -0.27 -19.45 59.18
C ARG A 488 -0.30 -19.30 60.70
N LYS A 489 -0.95 -18.24 61.19
CA LYS A 489 -1.67 -18.20 62.47
C LYS A 489 -2.49 -16.91 62.59
N LYS A 490 -3.69 -16.92 61.99
CA LYS A 490 -4.99 -16.54 62.58
C LYS A 490 -6.07 -16.55 61.50
N PRO A 491 -7.28 -17.06 61.77
CA PRO A 491 -8.44 -16.80 60.93
C PRO A 491 -9.01 -15.44 61.33
N ASP A 492 -9.12 -14.51 60.38
CA ASP A 492 -10.37 -13.78 60.16
C ASP A 492 -10.25 -12.76 59.03
N ASP A 493 -11.44 -12.57 58.45
CA ASP A 493 -11.92 -11.54 57.54
C ASP A 493 -11.48 -11.60 56.08
N GLY A 494 -12.44 -12.06 55.27
CA GLY A 494 -12.46 -11.87 53.83
C GLY A 494 -12.45 -10.40 53.49
N VAL A 495 -11.25 -9.87 53.23
CA VAL A 495 -11.07 -8.63 52.48
C VAL A 495 -10.83 -9.03 51.04
N ALA A 496 -11.69 -8.54 50.15
CA ALA A 496 -11.56 -8.73 48.71
C ALA A 496 -10.12 -8.39 48.27
N GLU A 497 -9.55 -9.20 47.38
CA GLU A 497 -8.30 -8.88 46.71
C GLU A 497 -8.46 -7.51 46.02
N ASP A 498 -7.86 -6.46 46.57
CA ASP A 498 -7.65 -5.19 45.85
C ASP A 498 -6.61 -5.45 44.76
N ALA A 499 -7.07 -5.99 43.63
CA ALA A 499 -6.27 -6.11 42.43
C ALA A 499 -6.10 -4.71 41.83
N GLU A 500 -4.94 -4.08 42.05
CA GLU A 500 -4.57 -2.87 41.32
C GLU A 500 -4.42 -3.21 39.83
N ARG A 501 -5.38 -2.76 39.04
CA ARG A 501 -5.35 -2.89 37.59
C ARG A 501 -4.51 -1.75 37.03
N GLU A 502 -3.54 -2.08 36.18
CA GLU A 502 -2.80 -1.04 35.47
C GLU A 502 -3.73 -0.19 34.60
N ILE A 503 -3.35 1.06 34.35
CA ILE A 503 -4.10 1.97 33.51
C ILE A 503 -4.01 1.49 32.06
N SER A 504 -5.15 1.35 31.38
CA SER A 504 -5.17 1.02 29.96
C SER A 504 -4.57 2.16 29.13
N SER A 505 -3.94 1.81 28.02
CA SER A 505 -3.32 2.77 27.11
C SER A 505 -3.86 2.68 25.70
N LEU A 506 -3.85 3.82 25.00
CA LEU A 506 -4.03 3.89 23.56
C LEU A 506 -2.66 4.01 22.92
N ILE A 507 -2.40 3.13 21.97
CA ILE A 507 -1.17 3.11 21.20
C ILE A 507 -1.50 3.60 19.80
N VAL A 508 -0.88 4.70 19.40
CA VAL A 508 -1.09 5.33 18.11
C VAL A 508 0.17 5.20 17.27
N GLU A 509 0.02 4.65 16.07
CA GLU A 509 1.08 4.71 15.06
C GLU A 509 0.92 6.00 14.25
N ALA A 510 1.86 6.93 14.38
CA ALA A 510 1.87 8.20 13.67
C ALA A 510 3.20 8.40 12.93
N TYR A 511 3.12 8.84 11.68
CA TYR A 511 4.28 9.02 10.82
C TYR A 511 4.36 10.45 10.32
N VAL A 512 5.58 10.94 10.11
CA VAL A 512 5.80 12.24 9.49
C VAL A 512 6.10 12.04 8.02
N ASN A 513 5.49 12.88 7.19
CA ASN A 513 5.50 12.69 5.75
C ASN A 513 6.54 13.55 5.02
N LYS A 514 7.25 14.45 5.72
CA LYS A 514 8.43 15.12 5.17
C LYS A 514 9.70 14.49 5.76
N PRO A 515 10.79 14.34 4.98
CA PRO A 515 12.04 13.77 5.45
C PRO A 515 12.66 14.54 6.62
N ASP A 516 12.52 15.88 6.59
CA ASP A 516 13.14 16.80 7.55
C ASP A 516 12.25 17.13 8.75
N ASP A 517 10.99 16.71 8.74
CA ASP A 517 10.05 16.97 9.83
C ASP A 517 10.04 15.80 10.81
N TRP A 518 9.97 16.08 12.11
CA TRP A 518 9.66 15.09 13.14
C TRP A 518 8.62 15.63 14.12
N ILE A 519 7.92 14.71 14.80
CA ILE A 519 6.95 15.07 15.83
C ILE A 519 7.71 15.37 17.13
N THR A 520 7.51 16.56 17.68
CA THR A 520 8.15 16.97 18.95
C THR A 520 7.27 16.63 20.16
N SER A 521 5.95 16.74 20.00
CA SER A 521 4.98 16.51 21.07
C SER A 521 3.65 16.04 20.48
N THR A 522 2.96 15.14 21.19
CA THR A 522 1.61 14.70 20.82
C THR A 522 0.66 14.75 21.99
N SER A 523 -0.59 15.08 21.68
CA SER A 523 -1.68 15.15 22.65
C SER A 523 -2.92 14.49 22.10
N ALA A 524 -3.61 13.68 22.90
CA ALA A 524 -4.87 13.06 22.52
C ALA A 524 -6.06 13.65 23.29
N TYR A 525 -7.17 13.83 22.59
CA TYR A 525 -8.49 14.15 23.12
C TYR A 525 -9.47 13.05 22.69
N ILE A 526 -10.35 12.63 23.59
CA ILE A 526 -11.27 11.52 23.36
C ILE A 526 -12.69 12.06 23.40
N VAL A 527 -13.46 11.78 22.35
CA VAL A 527 -14.87 12.17 22.20
C VAL A 527 -15.70 10.92 22.00
N GLU A 528 -16.79 10.76 22.75
CA GLU A 528 -17.73 9.66 22.57
C GLU A 528 -18.77 10.01 21.49
N LEU A 529 -19.00 9.08 20.55
CA LEU A 529 -20.01 9.21 19.50
C LEU A 529 -21.22 8.31 19.84
N PRO A 530 -22.47 8.74 19.55
CA PRO A 530 -22.87 9.94 18.80
C PRO A 530 -23.07 11.20 19.64
N GLU A 531 -22.94 11.11 20.97
CA GLU A 531 -23.27 12.21 21.90
C GLU A 531 -22.35 13.44 21.74
N MET A 532 -21.23 13.31 21.01
CA MET A 532 -20.19 14.33 20.83
C MET A 532 -19.71 14.92 22.16
N ALA A 533 -19.84 14.15 23.24
CA ALA A 533 -19.43 14.54 24.56
C ALA A 533 -17.93 14.24 24.71
N HIS A 534 -17.16 15.27 25.09
CA HIS A 534 -15.77 15.06 25.48
C HIS A 534 -15.71 14.19 26.73
N LEU A 535 -15.03 13.04 26.62
CA LEU A 535 -14.79 12.16 27.75
C LEU A 535 -13.69 12.75 28.65
N GLY A 536 -14.13 13.53 29.64
CA GLY A 536 -13.26 14.30 30.52
C GLY A 536 -12.54 15.40 29.73
N LYS A 537 -12.68 16.66 30.16
CA LYS A 537 -12.16 17.84 29.45
C LYS A 537 -10.61 17.94 29.39
N GLY A 538 -9.88 16.84 29.61
CA GLY A 538 -8.43 16.82 29.80
C GLY A 538 -7.63 16.35 28.59
N ARG A 539 -6.62 17.12 28.21
CA ARG A 539 -5.53 16.74 27.28
C ARG A 539 -4.77 15.52 27.83
N ILE A 540 -4.59 14.46 27.03
CA ILE A 540 -3.72 13.32 27.36
C ILE A 540 -2.39 13.49 26.64
N VAL A 541 -1.28 13.57 27.37
CA VAL A 541 0.05 13.72 26.77
C VAL A 541 0.56 12.35 26.31
N GLY A 542 0.99 12.26 25.05
CA GLY A 542 1.58 11.06 24.49
C GLY A 542 3.06 10.91 24.87
N ARG A 543 3.52 9.67 24.98
CA ARG A 543 4.94 9.31 25.11
C ARG A 543 5.35 8.44 23.95
N GLU A 544 6.45 8.79 23.30
CA GLU A 544 6.98 7.98 22.20
C GLU A 544 7.73 6.77 22.75
N GLU A 545 7.37 5.58 22.29
CA GLU A 545 8.08 4.32 22.51
C GLU A 545 8.30 3.64 21.15
N SER A 546 9.54 3.57 20.69
CA SER A 546 9.93 2.83 19.47
C SER A 546 9.15 3.24 18.20
N GLY A 547 8.84 4.53 18.04
CA GLY A 547 8.10 5.07 16.87
C GLY A 547 6.57 4.94 16.98
N GLU A 548 6.05 4.47 18.10
CA GLU A 548 4.62 4.49 18.44
C GLU A 548 4.38 5.45 19.61
N TRP A 549 3.20 6.10 19.64
CA TRP A 549 2.84 7.03 20.70
C TRP A 549 1.86 6.39 21.66
N GLU A 550 2.26 6.24 22.92
CA GLU A 550 1.43 5.69 23.99
C GLU A 550 0.77 6.81 24.80
N PHE A 551 -0.55 6.72 24.93
CA PHE A 551 -1.39 7.61 25.74
C PHE A 551 -1.99 6.81 26.89
N LYS A 552 -1.61 7.14 28.13
CA LYS A 552 -2.08 6.49 29.36
C LYS A 552 -2.99 7.43 30.14
N ASP A 553 -4.21 7.00 30.42
CA ASP A 553 -5.18 7.76 31.19
C ASP A 553 -6.28 6.85 31.76
N GLU A 554 -6.71 7.09 33.00
CA GLU A 554 -7.78 6.30 33.64
C GLU A 554 -9.09 6.30 32.84
N ARG A 555 -9.35 7.37 32.08
CA ARG A 555 -10.53 7.49 31.22
C ARG A 555 -10.59 6.39 30.16
N ILE A 556 -9.45 5.91 29.67
CA ILE A 556 -9.38 4.82 28.67
C ILE A 556 -9.96 3.52 29.25
N ASN A 557 -9.92 3.32 30.57
CA ASN A 557 -10.53 2.15 31.22
C ASN A 557 -12.06 2.14 31.10
N SER A 558 -12.69 3.31 30.91
CA SER A 558 -14.16 3.46 30.81
C SER A 558 -14.71 3.17 29.41
N PHE A 559 -13.87 2.78 28.44
CA PHE A 559 -14.30 2.45 27.09
C PHE A 559 -15.33 1.33 27.10
N ARG A 560 -16.53 1.66 26.62
CA ARG A 560 -17.65 0.74 26.50
C ARG A 560 -17.47 -0.10 25.25
N ARG A 561 -17.69 -1.41 25.40
CA ARG A 561 -17.59 -2.35 24.29
C ARG A 561 -18.58 -1.98 23.19
N ASN A 562 -18.12 -2.02 21.94
CA ASN A 562 -18.85 -1.64 20.72
C ASN A 562 -19.21 -0.16 20.57
N ASN A 563 -18.89 0.70 21.54
CA ASN A 563 -19.04 2.15 21.37
C ASN A 563 -17.99 2.69 20.40
N GLN A 564 -18.34 3.80 19.76
CA GLN A 564 -17.50 4.52 18.82
C GLN A 564 -16.96 5.78 19.48
N TYR A 565 -15.69 6.05 19.22
CA TYR A 565 -14.95 7.15 19.78
C TYR A 565 -14.25 7.88 18.64
N LEU A 566 -14.26 9.21 18.68
CA LEU A 566 -13.38 10.04 17.89
C LEU A 566 -12.16 10.37 18.76
N ILE A 567 -11.00 9.86 18.36
CA ILE A 567 -9.72 10.16 18.98
C ILE A 567 -9.07 11.26 18.16
N ILE A 568 -8.90 12.42 18.77
CA ILE A 568 -8.29 13.60 18.15
C ILE A 568 -6.87 13.69 18.63
N ILE A 569 -5.91 13.66 17.72
CA ILE A 569 -4.49 13.79 18.02
C ILE A 569 -4.01 15.14 17.50
N GLU A 570 -3.42 15.91 18.40
CA GLU A 570 -2.74 17.16 18.10
C GLU A 570 -1.23 16.91 18.10
N TYR A 571 -0.58 17.25 17.00
CA TYR A 571 0.87 17.12 16.82
C TYR A 571 1.51 18.50 16.74
N ASP A 572 2.64 18.66 17.43
CA ASP A 572 3.57 19.74 17.20
C ASP A 572 4.75 19.19 16.37
N ASN A 573 5.04 19.77 15.20
CA ASN A 573 6.22 19.39 14.40
C ASN A 573 7.48 20.17 14.82
N SER A 574 8.62 19.87 14.19
CA SER A 574 9.90 20.56 14.36
C SER A 574 9.83 22.07 14.10
N ASP A 575 8.96 22.50 13.19
CA ASP A 575 8.72 23.91 12.87
C ASP A 575 7.71 24.59 13.81
N SER A 576 7.26 23.90 14.87
CA SER A 576 6.23 24.34 15.81
C SER A 576 4.85 24.60 15.16
N GLU A 577 4.62 24.08 13.96
CA GLU A 577 3.30 24.04 13.34
C GLU A 577 2.44 22.98 14.03
N LYS A 578 1.21 23.35 14.34
CA LYS A 578 0.24 22.47 14.97
C LYS A 578 -0.63 21.80 13.92
N SER A 579 -0.62 20.48 13.86
CA SER A 579 -1.58 19.71 13.07
C SER A 579 -2.57 18.98 13.97
N ILE A 580 -3.79 18.81 13.47
CA ILE A 580 -4.82 18.00 14.12
C ILE A 580 -5.19 16.87 13.18
N GLN A 581 -5.37 15.68 13.74
CA GLN A 581 -5.92 14.55 13.03
C GLN A 581 -6.94 13.81 13.88
N GLY A 582 -8.07 13.46 13.26
CA GLY A 582 -9.06 12.58 13.88
C GLY A 582 -8.86 11.13 13.46
N ILE A 583 -9.15 10.21 14.37
CA ILE A 583 -9.28 8.78 14.09
C ILE A 583 -10.58 8.27 14.69
N LEU A 584 -11.39 7.60 13.87
CA LEU A 584 -12.56 6.88 14.35
C LEU A 584 -12.13 5.53 14.91
N PHE A 585 -12.35 5.33 16.20
CA PHE A 585 -12.00 4.12 16.93
C PHE A 585 -13.26 3.43 17.44
N LYS A 586 -13.33 2.10 17.25
CA LYS A 586 -14.40 1.27 17.82
C LYS A 586 -13.80 0.34 18.86
N SER A 587 -14.24 0.46 20.11
CA SER A 587 -13.74 -0.39 21.18
C SER A 587 -14.24 -1.83 21.02
N THR A 588 -13.32 -2.79 21.00
CA THR A 588 -13.59 -4.23 20.79
C THR A 588 -13.75 -5.04 22.08
#